data_AF-A0A529NMG2-F1
#
_entry.id   AF-A0A529NMG2-F1
#
_cell.length_a   1.000
_cell.length_b   1.000
_cell.length_c   1.000
_cell.angle_alpha   90.00
_cell.angle_beta   90.00
_cell.angle_gamma   90.00
#
_symmetry.space_group_name_H-M   'P 1'
#
loop_
_entity.id
_entity.type
_entity.pdbx_description
1 polymer ?
#
loop_
_entity_poly.entity_id
_entity_poly.type
_entity_poly.pdbx_seq_one_letter_code
_entity_poly.pdbx_strand_id
1 'polypeptide(L)'
;NKEVTDILIDLIRRETHSFSMSFAHTLVGQLSTSVGLINNPQRSAGFKVLKAPDVPSVLVELGYLSNAKDEAQLLSADWRGKAAQSIT
;
A
#
# COMPACT_ATOMS: atom_id res chain seq x y z
N ASN A 1 26.74 -16.41 -16.84
CA ASN A 1 25.56 -16.57 -17.72
C ASN A 1 24.56 -15.46 -17.34
N LYS A 2 24.60 -14.34 -18.07
CA LYS A 2 23.87 -13.10 -17.71
C LYS A 2 22.36 -13.23 -17.98
N GLU A 3 22.01 -13.91 -19.06
CA GLU A 3 20.62 -14.17 -19.46
C GLU A 3 19.83 -14.93 -18.39
N VAL A 4 20.39 -16.00 -17.82
CA VAL A 4 19.74 -16.74 -16.72
C VAL A 4 19.54 -15.86 -15.49
N THR A 5 20.48 -14.96 -15.19
CA THR A 5 20.36 -14.04 -14.05
C THR A 5 19.24 -13.04 -14.26
N ASP A 6 19.14 -12.47 -15.46
CA ASP A 6 18.10 -11.51 -15.81
C ASP A 6 16.71 -12.17 -15.75
N ILE A 7 16.57 -13.40 -16.24
CA ILE A 7 15.31 -14.19 -16.14
C ILE A 7 14.92 -14.41 -14.68
N LEU A 8 15.86 -14.81 -13.82
CA LEU A 8 15.59 -15.04 -12.39
C LEU A 8 15.14 -13.74 -11.69
N ILE A 9 15.78 -12.62 -12.01
CA ILE A 9 15.39 -11.31 -11.46
C ILE A 9 13.96 -10.94 -11.89
N ASP A 10 13.60 -11.17 -13.15
CA ASP A 10 12.26 -10.86 -13.64
C ASP A 10 11.18 -11.76 -13.02
N LEU A 11 11.49 -13.04 -12.76
CA LEU A 11 10.61 -13.94 -12.03
C LEU A 11 10.37 -13.47 -10.59
N ILE A 12 11.43 -13.12 -9.86
CA ILE A 12 11.35 -12.61 -8.48
C ILE A 12 10.53 -11.31 -8.43
N ARG A 13 10.75 -10.39 -9.40
CA ARG A 13 9.96 -9.16 -9.50
C ARG A 13 8.48 -9.44 -9.73
N ARG A 14 8.15 -10.38 -10.61
CA ARG A 14 6.76 -10.76 -10.91
C ARG A 14 6.07 -11.37 -9.68
N GLU A 15 6.77 -12.24 -8.97
CA GLU A 15 6.26 -12.84 -7.73
C GLU A 15 6.05 -11.78 -6.64
N THR A 16 7.06 -10.93 -6.40
CA THR A 16 6.99 -9.81 -5.45
C THR A 16 5.85 -8.84 -5.76
N HIS A 17 5.61 -8.56 -7.05
CA HIS A 17 4.47 -7.75 -7.47
C HIS A 17 3.12 -8.43 -7.16
N SER A 18 3.01 -9.74 -7.40
CA SER A 18 1.80 -10.51 -7.05
C SER A 18 1.52 -10.47 -5.55
N PHE A 19 2.55 -10.62 -4.70
CA PHE A 19 2.41 -10.49 -3.26
C PHE A 19 2.01 -9.07 -2.83
N SER A 20 2.58 -8.04 -3.44
CA SER A 20 2.20 -6.64 -3.18
C SER A 20 0.73 -6.38 -3.50
N MET A 21 0.22 -6.95 -4.60
CA MET A 21 -1.19 -6.82 -4.98
C MET A 21 -2.12 -7.56 -4.02
N SER A 22 -1.76 -8.77 -3.59
CA SER A 22 -2.53 -9.50 -2.59
C SER A 22 -2.54 -8.77 -1.26
N PHE A 23 -1.39 -8.23 -0.84
CA PHE A 23 -1.27 -7.44 0.38
C PHE A 23 -2.14 -6.18 0.32
N ALA A 24 -2.08 -5.44 -0.78
CA ALA A 24 -2.94 -4.27 -0.99
C ALA A 24 -4.43 -4.61 -0.89
N HIS A 25 -4.86 -5.74 -1.45
CA HIS A 25 -6.26 -6.17 -1.39
C HIS A 25 -6.71 -6.46 0.05
N THR A 26 -5.92 -7.22 0.82
CA THR A 26 -6.19 -7.51 2.23
C THR A 26 -6.24 -6.22 3.05
N LEU A 27 -5.27 -5.33 2.85
CA LEU A 27 -5.15 -4.08 3.59
C LEU A 27 -6.35 -3.15 3.35
N VAL A 28 -6.81 -3.03 2.10
CA VAL A 28 -8.04 -2.30 1.76
C VAL A 28 -9.24 -2.88 2.49
N GLY A 29 -9.37 -4.21 2.53
CA GLY A 29 -10.43 -4.89 3.27
C GLY A 29 -10.42 -4.53 4.75
N GLN A 30 -9.26 -4.60 5.41
CA GLN A 30 -9.13 -4.27 6.83
C GLN A 30 -9.39 -2.78 7.11
N LEU A 31 -8.79 -1.87 6.33
CA LEU A 31 -8.97 -0.42 6.52
C LEU A 31 -10.41 0.03 6.32
N SER A 32 -11.15 -0.58 5.37
CA SER A 32 -12.54 -0.22 5.07
C SER A 32 -13.49 -0.35 6.28
N THR A 33 -13.11 -1.15 7.27
CA THR A 33 -13.90 -1.35 8.51
C THR A 33 -13.77 -0.21 9.51
N SER A 34 -12.70 0.58 9.41
CA SER A 34 -12.28 1.50 10.49
C SER A 34 -12.04 2.93 10.02
N VAL A 35 -11.70 3.13 8.74
CA VAL A 35 -11.48 4.45 8.14
C VAL A 35 -12.26 4.59 6.83
N GLY A 36 -12.65 5.82 6.49
CA GLY A 36 -13.27 6.09 5.20
C GLY A 36 -12.25 5.96 4.06
N LEU A 37 -12.58 5.22 3.01
CA LEU A 37 -11.74 5.06 1.84
C LEU A 37 -12.22 5.91 0.68
N ILE A 38 -11.29 6.34 -0.18
CA ILE A 38 -11.59 6.99 -1.46
C ILE A 38 -12.23 5.98 -2.44
N ASN A 39 -12.97 6.50 -3.42
CA ASN A 39 -13.38 5.72 -4.58
C ASN A 39 -12.16 5.11 -5.29
N ASN A 40 -12.25 3.82 -5.63
CA ASN A 40 -11.14 3.03 -6.17
C ASN A 40 -9.88 3.10 -5.30
N PRO A 41 -9.88 2.44 -4.12
CA PRO A 41 -8.82 2.54 -3.12
C PRO A 41 -7.53 1.81 -3.50
N GLN A 42 -7.59 0.88 -4.47
CA GLN A 42 -6.41 0.20 -4.99
C GLN A 42 -5.95 0.87 -6.29
N ARG A 43 -4.77 1.50 -6.25
CA ARG A 43 -4.20 2.25 -7.38
C ARG A 43 -2.74 1.87 -7.58
N SER A 44 -2.24 2.05 -8.80
CA SER A 44 -0.84 1.80 -9.15
C SER A 44 -0.22 3.01 -9.83
N ALA A 45 1.04 3.27 -9.51
CA ALA A 45 1.86 4.32 -10.13
C ALA A 45 3.36 3.99 -9.95
N GLY A 46 4.23 4.66 -10.70
CA GLY A 46 5.67 4.39 -10.75
C GLY A 46 6.49 4.90 -9.55
N PHE A 47 6.00 4.77 -8.31
CA PHE A 47 6.67 5.27 -7.12
C PHE A 47 8.00 4.57 -6.87
N LYS A 48 9.09 5.34 -6.73
CA LYS A 48 10.44 4.80 -6.49
C LYS A 48 10.53 3.99 -5.19
N VAL A 49 9.79 4.38 -4.15
CA VAL A 49 9.77 3.68 -2.84
C VAL A 49 9.18 2.27 -2.94
N LEU A 50 8.44 1.95 -4.00
CA LEU A 50 7.79 0.65 -4.21
C LEU A 50 8.57 -0.27 -5.17
N LYS A 51 9.82 0.07 -5.52
CA LYS A 51 10.61 -0.65 -6.54
C LYS A 51 11.54 -1.74 -5.99
N ALA A 52 11.41 -2.12 -4.72
CA ALA A 52 12.19 -3.23 -4.16
C ALA A 52 11.88 -4.52 -4.95
N PRO A 53 12.89 -5.18 -5.55
CA PRO A 53 12.65 -6.30 -6.45
C PRO A 53 12.20 -7.58 -5.73
N ASP A 54 12.53 -7.70 -4.45
CA ASP A 54 12.42 -8.89 -3.60
C ASP A 54 11.61 -8.63 -2.32
N VAL A 55 11.05 -7.43 -2.14
CA VAL A 55 10.25 -7.06 -0.96
C VAL A 55 8.88 -6.54 -1.42
N PRO A 56 7.78 -7.22 -1.07
CA PRO A 56 6.44 -6.74 -1.35
C PRO A 56 6.21 -5.37 -0.71
N SER A 57 5.74 -4.39 -1.49
CA SER A 57 5.69 -2.99 -1.07
C SER A 57 4.38 -2.33 -1.49
N VAL A 58 3.75 -1.58 -0.59
CA VAL A 58 2.55 -0.76 -0.86
C VAL A 58 2.72 0.64 -0.26
N LEU A 59 2.06 1.63 -0.85
CA LEU A 59 1.94 2.97 -0.29
C LEU A 59 0.50 3.13 0.21
N VAL A 60 0.36 3.54 1.47
CA VAL A 60 -0.95 3.74 2.11
C VAL A 60 -1.22 5.24 2.24
N GLU A 61 -2.26 5.71 1.57
CA GLU A 61 -2.76 7.08 1.72
C GLU A 61 -3.88 7.07 2.77
N LEU A 62 -3.59 7.59 3.97
CA LEU A 62 -4.56 7.64 5.07
C LEU A 62 -5.55 8.81 4.95
N GLY A 63 -5.21 9.82 4.15
CA GLY A 63 -6.02 11.01 3.92
C GLY A 63 -5.20 12.09 3.22
N TYR A 64 -5.87 13.15 2.75
CA TYR A 64 -5.21 14.28 2.09
C TYR A 64 -5.18 15.50 3.00
N LEU A 65 -3.99 16.04 3.31
CA LEU A 65 -3.86 17.28 4.09
C LEU A 65 -4.49 18.50 3.40
N SER A 66 -4.74 18.42 2.09
CA SER A 66 -5.49 19.45 1.35
C SER A 66 -7.00 19.41 1.60
N ASN A 67 -7.51 18.37 2.27
CA ASN A 67 -8.91 18.23 2.65
C ASN A 67 -9.04 18.45 4.17
N ALA A 68 -9.78 19.49 4.57
CA ALA A 68 -9.92 19.87 5.99
C ALA A 68 -10.51 18.76 6.88
N LYS A 69 -11.36 17.88 6.33
CA LYS A 69 -11.93 16.75 7.08
C LYS A 69 -10.87 15.67 7.32
N ASP A 70 -10.11 15.32 6.30
CA ASP A 70 -9.02 14.34 6.41
C ASP A 70 -7.90 14.86 7.31
N GLU A 71 -7.55 16.15 7.21
CA GLU A 71 -6.57 16.79 8.09
C GLU A 71 -6.99 16.68 9.56
N ALA A 72 -8.25 17.01 9.88
CA ALA A 72 -8.78 16.87 11.24
C ALA A 72 -8.72 15.43 11.77
N GLN A 73 -8.98 14.44 10.89
CA GLN A 73 -8.84 13.02 11.23
C GLN A 73 -7.37 12.63 11.46
N LEU A 74 -6.46 13.05 10.59
CA LEU A 74 -5.03 12.79 10.69
C LEU A 74 -4.40 13.42 11.94
N LEU A 75 -4.96 14.52 12.46
CA LEU A 75 -4.55 15.14 13.73
C LEU A 75 -5.09 14.43 14.98
N SER A 76 -6.16 13.64 14.86
CA SER A 76 -6.74 12.89 15.98
C SER A 76 -5.95 11.63 16.34
N ALA A 77 -5.52 11.54 17.61
CA ALA A 77 -4.81 10.36 18.11
C ALA A 77 -5.67 9.09 18.08
N ASP A 78 -6.94 9.18 18.46
CA ASP A 78 -7.88 8.07 18.45
C ASP A 78 -8.10 7.54 17.03
N TRP A 79 -8.22 8.45 16.06
CA TRP A 79 -8.39 8.08 14.66
C TRP A 79 -7.14 7.38 14.12
N ARG A 80 -5.94 7.94 14.38
CA ARG A 80 -4.67 7.30 14.00
C ARG A 80 -4.50 5.92 14.65
N GLY A 81 -4.93 5.77 15.90
CA GLY A 81 -4.91 4.49 16.61
C GLY A 81 -5.77 3.42 15.94
N LYS A 82 -7.00 3.77 15.52
CA LYS A 82 -7.88 2.88 14.76
C LYS A 82 -7.27 2.50 13.41
N ALA A 83 -6.76 3.48 12.66
CA ALA A 83 -6.11 3.23 11.37
C ALA A 83 -4.91 2.28 11.49
N ALA A 84 -4.06 2.48 12.51
CA ALA A 84 -2.90 1.62 12.76
C ALA A 84 -3.30 0.17 13.12
N GLN A 85 -4.35 0.00 13.93
CA GLN A 85 -4.87 -1.33 14.28
C GLN A 85 -5.38 -2.09 13.05
N SER A 86 -5.95 -1.39 12.05
CA SER A 86 -6.40 -2.01 10.81
C SER A 86 -5.28 -2.39 9.83
N ILE A 87 -4.03 -1.97 10.08
CA ILE A 87 -2.87 -2.31 9.24
C ILE A 87 -2.17 -3.59 9.74
N THR A 88 -2.61 -4.14 10.88
CA THR A 88 -2.06 -5.36 11.51
C THR A 88 -2.78 -6.61 11.03
#